data_AF-A0A4Q5SGN4-F1
#
_entry.id   AF-A0A4Q5SGN4-F1
#
_cell.length_a   1.000
_cell.length_b   1.000
_cell.length_c   1.000
_cell.angle_alpha   90.00
_cell.angle_beta   90.00
_cell.angle_gamma   90.00
#
_symmetry.space_group_name_H-M   'P 1'
#
loop_
_entity.id
_entity.type
_entity.pdbx_description
1 polymer ?
#
loop_
_entity_poly.entity_id
_entity_poly.type
_entity_poly.pdbx_seq_one_letter_code
_entity_poly.pdbx_strand_id
1 'polypeptide(L)'
;MTTPDPASLIYAPDKLSPEEAQALTRRLLERCDDGELYLQFIASESFAFDDGRLKTADYSRDSGFGLRGVSGEATGFAHANDISAAAIARAGETLQLLDPAKTGAKAAPPVRTNRHLYTDDSPLDLVPFAEKVALLEKIDAIARAKDPR
;
A
#
# COMPACT_ATOMS: atom_id res chain seq x y z
N MET A 1 -8.64 5.07 23.15
CA MET A 1 -8.49 5.74 21.85
C MET A 1 -8.85 4.71 20.81
N THR A 2 -9.81 5.00 19.92
CA THR A 2 -10.25 4.06 18.88
C THR A 2 -9.16 4.00 17.83
N THR A 3 -8.51 2.84 17.65
CA THR A 3 -7.56 2.63 16.55
C THR A 3 -8.31 2.90 15.24
N PRO A 4 -7.81 3.81 14.38
CA PRO A 4 -8.48 4.11 13.12
C PRO A 4 -8.53 2.84 12.26
N ASP A 5 -9.70 2.57 11.67
CA ASP A 5 -9.87 1.48 10.72
C ASP A 5 -8.92 1.70 9.53
N PRO A 6 -7.94 0.80 9.27
CA PRO A 6 -7.01 0.96 8.15
C PRO A 6 -7.72 1.05 6.79
N ALA A 7 -8.91 0.48 6.66
CA ALA A 7 -9.70 0.58 5.44
C ALA A 7 -10.08 2.04 5.10
N SER A 8 -10.20 2.91 6.11
CA SER A 8 -10.47 4.34 5.91
C SER A 8 -9.33 5.10 5.23
N LEU A 9 -8.11 4.55 5.20
CA LEU A 9 -6.97 5.12 4.49
C LEU A 9 -7.02 4.85 2.98
N ILE A 10 -7.81 3.86 2.57
CA ILE A 10 -7.96 3.41 1.18
C ILE A 10 -9.30 3.88 0.61
N TYR A 11 -10.39 3.65 1.35
CA TYR A 11 -11.74 3.91 0.91
C TYR A 11 -12.21 5.28 1.41
N ALA A 12 -12.35 6.22 0.48
CA ALA A 12 -12.98 7.51 0.74
C ALA A 12 -14.41 7.49 0.17
N PRO A 13 -15.44 7.93 0.93
CA PRO A 13 -16.84 7.86 0.52
C PRO A 13 -17.16 8.50 -0.83
N ASP A 14 -16.38 9.50 -1.23
CA ASP A 14 -16.50 10.27 -2.48
C ASP A 14 -15.65 9.73 -3.63
N LYS A 15 -14.81 8.72 -3.39
CA LYS A 15 -13.89 8.16 -4.40
C LYS A 15 -14.12 6.70 -4.75
N LEU A 16 -14.28 5.85 -3.74
CA LEU A 16 -14.37 4.41 -3.92
C LEU A 16 -14.88 3.75 -2.63
N SER A 17 -15.99 3.01 -2.72
CA SER A 17 -16.42 2.12 -1.63
C SER A 17 -15.82 0.71 -1.78
N PRO A 18 -15.75 -0.10 -0.70
CA PRO A 18 -15.36 -1.50 -0.79
C PRO A 18 -16.23 -2.31 -1.77
N GLU A 19 -17.54 -2.09 -1.76
CA GLU A 19 -18.50 -2.77 -2.65
C GLU A 19 -18.27 -2.37 -4.10
N GLU A 20 -18.02 -1.08 -4.36
CA GLU A 20 -17.73 -0.57 -5.69
C GLU A 20 -16.40 -1.13 -6.21
N ALA A 21 -15.36 -1.17 -5.38
CA ALA A 21 -14.07 -1.78 -5.72
C ALA A 21 -14.25 -3.26 -6.11
N GLN A 22 -15.00 -4.03 -5.33
CA GLN A 22 -15.30 -5.44 -5.63
C GLN A 22 -16.10 -5.60 -6.92
N ALA A 23 -17.12 -4.77 -7.14
CA ALA A 23 -17.96 -4.81 -8.34
C ALA A 23 -17.16 -4.47 -9.60
N LEU A 24 -16.33 -3.41 -9.55
CA LEU A 24 -15.43 -3.03 -10.63
C LEU A 24 -14.43 -4.14 -10.93
N THR A 25 -13.76 -4.67 -9.91
CA THR A 25 -12.77 -5.75 -10.07
C THR A 25 -13.40 -6.96 -10.74
N ARG A 26 -14.58 -7.40 -10.27
CA ARG A 26 -15.30 -8.53 -10.86
C ARG A 26 -15.62 -8.29 -12.34
N ARG A 27 -16.10 -7.10 -12.68
CA ARG A 27 -16.44 -6.73 -14.05
C ARG A 27 -15.21 -6.69 -14.95
N LEU A 28 -14.13 -6.04 -14.50
CA LEU A 28 -12.91 -5.87 -15.29
C LEU A 28 -12.17 -7.19 -15.53
N LEU A 29 -12.23 -8.12 -14.57
CA LEU A 29 -11.59 -9.44 -14.64
C LEU A 29 -12.53 -10.55 -15.14
N GLU A 30 -13.73 -10.21 -15.63
CA GLU A 30 -14.72 -11.21 -16.04
C GLU A 30 -14.15 -12.16 -17.10
N ARG A 31 -13.42 -11.60 -18.08
CA ARG A 31 -12.83 -12.29 -19.23
C ARG A 31 -11.41 -12.81 -19.00
N CYS A 32 -10.86 -12.64 -17.80
CA CYS A 32 -9.54 -13.15 -17.42
C CYS A 32 -9.69 -14.51 -16.71
N ASP A 33 -8.67 -15.36 -16.84
CA ASP A 33 -8.57 -16.62 -16.10
C ASP A 33 -8.39 -16.36 -14.60
N ASP A 34 -7.62 -15.32 -14.27
CA ASP A 34 -7.37 -14.84 -12.91
C ASP A 34 -7.03 -13.34 -12.90
N GLY A 35 -6.91 -12.76 -11.72
CA GLY A 35 -6.40 -11.41 -11.53
C GLY A 35 -6.73 -10.83 -10.17
N GLU A 36 -6.21 -9.64 -9.94
CA GLU A 36 -6.45 -8.91 -8.70
C GLU A 36 -6.52 -7.40 -8.90
N LEU A 37 -7.24 -6.75 -7.98
CA LEU A 37 -7.08 -5.34 -7.66
C LEU A 37 -6.33 -5.27 -6.33
N TYR A 38 -5.13 -4.70 -6.36
CA TYR A 38 -4.33 -4.38 -5.19
C TYR A 38 -4.47 -2.90 -4.85
N LEU A 39 -4.76 -2.59 -3.59
CA LEU A 39 -4.90 -1.22 -3.08
C LEU A 39 -3.85 -1.00 -2.00
N GLN A 40 -3.21 0.18 -1.99
CA GLN A 40 -2.13 0.49 -1.06
C GLN A 40 -2.19 1.93 -0.55
N PHE A 41 -1.87 2.06 0.72
CA PHE A 41 -1.53 3.30 1.38
C PHE A 41 -0.25 3.06 2.18
N ILE A 42 0.73 3.95 2.02
CA ILE A 42 1.99 3.96 2.75
C ILE A 42 2.12 5.32 3.40
N ALA A 43 2.48 5.34 4.67
CA ALA A 43 3.05 6.51 5.32
C ALA A 43 4.48 6.18 5.72
N SER A 44 5.40 7.11 5.47
CA SER A 44 6.80 6.95 5.87
C SER A 44 7.30 8.22 6.56
N GLU A 45 8.19 8.04 7.53
CA GLU A 45 8.93 9.14 8.13
C GLU A 45 10.42 8.78 8.12
N SER A 46 11.28 9.78 7.91
CA SER A 46 12.73 9.60 7.97
C SER A 46 13.42 10.79 8.61
N PHE A 47 14.45 10.51 9.41
CA PHE A 47 15.21 11.52 10.14
C PHE A 47 16.69 11.39 9.77
N ALA A 48 17.33 12.50 9.40
CA ALA A 48 18.78 12.56 9.28
C ALA A 48 19.34 13.43 10.40
N PHE A 49 20.16 12.82 11.26
CA PHE A 49 20.87 13.50 12.34
C PHE A 49 22.36 13.56 12.02
N ASP A 50 22.92 14.76 12.05
CA ASP A 50 24.32 15.00 11.70
C ASP A 50 24.82 16.30 12.36
N ASP A 51 26.11 16.33 12.68
CA ASP A 51 26.75 17.49 13.29
C ASP A 51 26.06 17.94 14.59
N GLY A 52 25.68 16.96 15.43
CA GLY A 52 25.03 17.20 16.73
C GLY A 52 23.61 17.77 16.64
N ARG A 53 22.96 17.72 15.48
CA ARG A 53 21.61 18.23 15.27
C ARG A 53 20.82 17.44 14.24
N LEU A 54 19.51 17.57 14.30
CA LEU A 54 18.62 17.09 13.26
C LEU A 54 18.77 17.96 12.01
N LYS A 55 19.16 17.36 10.88
CA LYS A 55 19.29 18.04 9.57
C LYS A 55 18.02 17.95 8.76
N THR A 56 17.41 16.77 8.70
CA THR A 56 16.17 16.54 7.96
C THR A 56 15.18 15.73 8.80
N ALA A 57 13.91 16.02 8.58
CA ALA A 57 12.78 15.28 9.12
C ALA A 57 11.72 15.28 8.01
N ASP A 58 11.68 14.18 7.26
CA ASP A 58 10.80 14.04 6.11
C ASP A 58 9.63 13.14 6.48
N TYR A 59 8.45 13.48 5.95
CA TYR A 59 7.24 12.70 6.09
C TYR A 59 6.56 12.62 4.73
N SER A 60 6.26 11.40 4.27
CA SER A 60 5.54 11.17 3.02
C SER A 60 4.32 10.29 3.22
N ARG A 61 3.33 10.50 2.36
CA ARG A 61 2.18 9.62 2.19
C ARG A 61 2.03 9.31 0.72
N ASP A 62 1.99 8.02 0.41
CA ASP A 62 1.82 7.52 -0.94
C ASP A 62 0.61 6.58 -0.93
N SER A 63 -0.21 6.69 -1.96
CA SER A 63 -1.33 5.77 -2.16
C SER A 63 -1.50 5.46 -3.63
N GLY A 64 -2.14 4.34 -3.90
CA GLY A 64 -2.39 3.91 -5.27
C GLY A 64 -3.00 2.53 -5.35
N PHE A 65 -3.20 2.09 -6.58
CA PHE A 65 -3.67 0.75 -6.88
C PHE A 65 -2.89 0.13 -8.03
N GLY A 66 -2.89 -1.20 -8.07
CA GLY A 66 -2.50 -2.00 -9.22
C GLY A 66 -3.65 -2.92 -9.63
N LEU A 67 -3.95 -2.98 -10.91
CA LEU A 67 -4.91 -3.90 -11.50
C LEU A 67 -4.16 -4.86 -12.42
N ARG A 68 -4.28 -6.16 -12.14
CA ARG A 68 -3.66 -7.22 -12.93
C ARG A 68 -4.72 -8.20 -13.42
N GLY A 69 -4.66 -8.52 -14.71
CA GLY A 69 -5.44 -9.59 -15.33
C GLY A 69 -4.51 -10.64 -15.95
N VAL A 70 -4.89 -11.91 -15.84
CA VAL A 70 -4.13 -13.05 -16.38
C VAL A 70 -5.01 -13.84 -17.33
N SER A 71 -4.48 -14.19 -18.50
CA SER A 71 -5.14 -15.07 -19.47
C SER A 71 -4.11 -15.96 -20.14
N GLY A 72 -4.19 -17.27 -19.91
CA GLY A 72 -3.17 -18.24 -20.29
C GLY A 72 -1.79 -17.86 -19.76
N GLU A 73 -0.87 -17.54 -20.67
CA GLU A 73 0.50 -17.10 -20.36
C GLU A 73 0.65 -15.57 -20.36
N ALA A 74 -0.39 -14.84 -20.77
CA ALA A 74 -0.38 -13.39 -20.88
C ALA A 74 -0.83 -12.72 -19.58
N THR A 75 -0.21 -11.59 -19.26
CA THR A 75 -0.57 -10.74 -18.12
C THR A 75 -0.72 -9.30 -18.56
N GLY A 76 -1.86 -8.70 -18.25
CA GLY A 76 -2.12 -7.26 -18.38
C GLY A 76 -1.98 -6.59 -17.03
N PHE A 77 -1.29 -5.46 -16.98
CA PHE A 77 -1.05 -4.73 -15.74
C PHE A 77 -1.18 -3.23 -15.96
N ALA A 78 -1.87 -2.56 -15.04
CA ALA A 78 -1.99 -1.11 -14.99
C ALA A 78 -2.00 -0.63 -13.53
N HIS A 79 -1.50 0.57 -13.27
CA HIS A 79 -1.46 1.15 -11.94
C HIS A 79 -1.70 2.66 -11.98
N ALA A 80 -2.12 3.24 -10.85
CA ALA A 80 -2.20 4.69 -10.69
C ALA A 80 -2.11 5.08 -9.20
N ASN A 81 -1.74 6.34 -8.95
CA ASN A 81 -1.66 6.89 -7.59
C ASN A 81 -3.01 7.45 -7.09
N ASP A 82 -4.03 7.51 -7.96
CA ASP A 82 -5.38 7.93 -7.56
C ASP A 82 -6.27 6.70 -7.37
N ILE A 83 -6.63 6.41 -6.12
CA ILE A 83 -7.59 5.37 -5.78
C ILE A 83 -9.00 5.93 -5.96
N SER A 84 -9.54 5.78 -7.17
CA SER A 84 -10.91 6.16 -7.50
C SER A 84 -11.54 5.16 -8.47
N ALA A 85 -12.87 5.04 -8.41
CA ALA A 85 -13.64 4.19 -9.32
C ALA A 85 -13.33 4.50 -10.80
N ALA A 86 -13.20 5.79 -11.13
CA ALA A 86 -12.88 6.25 -12.48
C ALA A 86 -11.46 5.84 -12.91
N ALA A 87 -10.46 5.98 -12.04
CA ALA A 87 -9.09 5.57 -12.36
C ALA A 87 -8.97 4.06 -12.55
N ILE A 88 -9.63 3.26 -11.70
CA ILE A 88 -9.68 1.80 -11.81
C ILE A 88 -10.37 1.37 -13.11
N ALA A 89 -11.48 2.01 -13.47
CA ALA A 89 -12.18 1.73 -14.72
C ALA A 89 -11.29 1.98 -15.94
N ARG A 90 -10.55 3.10 -15.96
CA ARG A 90 -9.57 3.41 -17.03
C ARG A 90 -8.43 2.40 -17.07
N ALA A 91 -7.87 2.02 -15.93
CA ALA A 91 -6.83 0.98 -15.87
C ALA A 91 -7.30 -0.36 -16.45
N GLY A 92 -8.59 -0.67 -16.31
CA GLY A 92 -9.22 -1.85 -16.90
C GLY A 92 -9.20 -1.89 -18.43
N GLU A 93 -9.04 -0.75 -19.10
CA GLU A 93 -8.91 -0.68 -20.57
C GLU A 93 -7.65 -1.42 -21.04
N THR A 94 -6.57 -1.41 -20.25
CA THR A 94 -5.34 -2.15 -20.55
C THR A 94 -5.56 -3.66 -20.58
N LEU A 95 -6.54 -4.17 -19.82
CA LEU A 95 -6.85 -5.61 -19.80
C LEU A 95 -7.60 -6.09 -21.05
N GLN A 96 -8.18 -5.18 -21.85
CA GLN A 96 -8.87 -5.54 -23.08
C GLN A 96 -7.93 -6.10 -24.16
N LEU A 97 -6.63 -5.89 -24.01
CA LEU A 97 -5.59 -6.42 -24.89
C LEU A 97 -5.32 -7.92 -24.66
N LEU A 98 -5.84 -8.49 -23.56
CA LEU A 98 -5.69 -9.91 -23.28
C LEU A 98 -6.68 -10.72 -24.11
N ASP A 99 -6.20 -11.84 -24.62
CA ASP A 99 -7.08 -12.84 -25.21
C ASP A 99 -8.10 -13.30 -24.15
N PRO A 100 -9.37 -13.53 -24.52
CA PRO A 100 -10.37 -13.99 -23.55
C PRO A 100 -9.96 -15.34 -22.96
N ALA A 101 -10.21 -15.49 -21.66
CA ALA A 101 -10.10 -16.75 -20.94
C ALA A 101 -10.71 -17.90 -21.77
N LYS A 102 -9.96 -18.99 -21.90
CA LYS A 102 -10.51 -20.21 -22.50
C LYS A 102 -11.57 -20.74 -21.54
N THR A 103 -12.72 -21.15 -22.07
CA THR A 103 -13.84 -21.67 -21.26
C THR A 103 -13.35 -22.73 -20.27
N GLY A 104 -13.30 -22.36 -18.99
CA GLY A 104 -12.73 -23.15 -17.90
C GLY A 104 -13.15 -22.57 -16.56
N ALA A 105 -13.14 -23.40 -15.52
CA ALA A 105 -13.42 -22.93 -14.17
C ALA A 105 -12.27 -22.04 -13.68
N LYS A 106 -12.60 -20.87 -13.11
CA LYS A 106 -11.60 -19.99 -12.48
C LYS A 106 -10.91 -20.71 -11.33
N ALA A 107 -9.64 -20.37 -11.09
CA ALA A 107 -8.91 -20.87 -9.95
C ALA A 107 -9.66 -20.53 -8.64
N ALA A 108 -9.59 -21.43 -7.66
CA ALA A 108 -10.13 -21.16 -6.34
C ALA A 108 -9.36 -20.00 -5.69
N PRO A 109 -10.02 -19.14 -4.89
CA PRO A 109 -9.33 -18.07 -4.19
C PRO A 109 -8.28 -18.65 -3.24
N PRO A 110 -7.19 -17.90 -2.97
CA PRO A 110 -6.16 -18.33 -2.04
C PRO A 110 -6.74 -18.57 -0.64
N VAL A 111 -6.19 -19.54 0.07
CA VAL A 111 -6.60 -19.88 1.44
C VAL A 111 -6.31 -18.70 2.36
N ARG A 112 -7.33 -18.25 3.11
CA ARG A 112 -7.16 -17.20 4.12
C ARG A 112 -6.26 -17.71 5.23
N THR A 113 -5.10 -17.09 5.41
CA THR A 113 -4.18 -17.45 6.49
C THR A 113 -4.61 -16.86 7.83
N ASN A 114 -5.27 -15.69 7.83
CA ASN A 114 -5.73 -14.90 8.99
C ASN A 114 -4.71 -14.86 10.16
N ARG A 115 -3.42 -15.08 9.89
CA ARG A 115 -2.38 -15.16 10.90
C ARG A 115 -1.82 -13.76 11.11
N HIS A 116 -2.17 -13.16 12.24
CA HIS A 116 -1.62 -11.88 12.65
C HIS A 116 -0.19 -12.10 13.18
N LEU A 117 0.80 -11.52 12.50
CA LEU A 117 2.21 -11.59 12.89
C LEU A 117 2.68 -10.32 13.61
N TYR A 118 1.96 -9.21 13.44
CA TYR A 118 2.29 -7.88 13.94
C TYR A 118 1.00 -7.16 14.35
N THR A 119 1.12 -6.05 15.09
CA THR A 119 -0.02 -5.17 15.45
C THR A 119 -0.46 -4.33 14.25
N ASP A 120 -1.71 -3.85 14.31
CA ASP A 120 -2.27 -2.89 13.34
C ASP A 120 -1.92 -1.43 13.71
N ASP A 121 -1.27 -1.21 14.86
CA ASP A 121 -0.87 0.12 15.30
C ASP A 121 0.23 0.71 14.41
N SER A 122 0.05 1.98 14.04
CA SER A 122 1.03 2.75 13.27
C SER A 122 2.27 3.07 14.11
N PRO A 123 3.48 2.60 13.74
CA PRO A 123 4.70 2.91 14.49
C PRO A 123 5.04 4.40 14.48
N LEU A 124 4.55 5.14 13.48
CA LEU A 124 4.74 6.58 13.35
C LEU A 124 4.01 7.32 14.48
N ASP A 125 2.85 6.82 14.91
CA ASP A 125 2.00 7.45 15.93
C ASP A 125 2.29 6.91 17.34
N LEU A 126 2.89 5.73 17.45
CA LEU A 126 3.21 5.09 18.72
C LEU A 126 4.31 5.81 19.51
N VAL A 127 5.28 6.42 18.82
CA VAL A 127 6.43 7.08 19.45
C VAL A 127 6.34 8.59 19.20
N PRO A 128 6.36 9.44 20.24
CA PRO A 128 6.39 10.89 20.05
C PRO A 128 7.64 11.36 19.30
N PHE A 129 7.50 12.39 18.45
CA PHE A 129 8.60 12.97 17.69
C PHE A 129 9.82 13.32 18.56
N ALA A 130 9.59 13.95 19.73
CA ALA A 130 10.65 14.33 20.64
C ALA A 130 11.46 13.12 21.16
N GLU A 131 10.81 11.98 21.39
CA GLU A 131 11.49 10.75 21.81
C GLU A 131 12.32 10.15 20.67
N LYS A 132 11.83 10.22 19.43
CA LYS A 132 12.60 9.82 18.23
C LYS A 132 13.87 10.66 18.09
N VAL A 133 13.77 11.99 18.25
CA VAL A 133 14.94 12.89 18.18
C VAL A 133 15.90 12.64 19.33
N ALA A 134 15.40 12.51 20.56
CA ALA A 134 16.23 12.22 21.73
C ALA A 134 16.99 10.89 21.60
N LEU A 135 16.41 9.90 20.94
CA LEU A 135 17.11 8.65 20.62
C LEU A 135 18.28 8.89 19.66
N LEU A 136 18.12 9.72 18.63
CA LEU A 136 19.19 10.06 17.69
C LEU A 136 20.32 10.85 18.37
N GLU A 137 19.98 11.83 19.20
CA GLU A 137 20.95 12.58 20.02
C GLU A 137 21.75 11.65 20.93
N LYS A 138 21.08 10.70 21.58
CA LYS A 138 21.72 9.69 22.42
C LYS A 138 22.67 8.79 21.61
N ILE A 139 22.28 8.40 20.40
CA ILE A 139 23.14 7.59 19.52
C ILE A 139 24.39 8.37 19.12
N ASP A 140 24.27 9.64 18.68
CA ASP A 140 25.41 10.49 18.31
C ASP A 140 26.36 10.70 19.51
N ALA A 141 25.82 11.02 20.69
CA ALA A 141 26.61 11.20 21.90
C ALA A 141 27.39 9.93 22.29
N ILE A 142 26.74 8.75 22.24
CA ILE A 142 27.40 7.47 22.51
C ILE A 142 28.48 7.19 21.46
N ALA A 143 28.21 7.45 20.17
CA ALA A 143 29.17 7.21 19.10
C ALA A 143 30.42 8.07 19.27
N ARG A 144 30.28 9.38 19.52
CA ARG A 144 31.40 10.31 19.76
C ARG A 144 32.17 10.02 21.04
N ALA A 145 31.50 9.51 22.07
CA ALA A 145 32.16 9.14 23.33
C ALA A 145 33.01 7.86 23.21
N LYS A 146 32.79 7.02 22.20
CA LYS A 146 33.52 5.76 22.04
C LYS A 146 34.95 5.95 21.55
N ASP A 147 35.22 6.96 20.73
CA ASP A 147 36.54 7.23 20.18
C ASP A 147 36.68 8.73 19.88
N PRO A 148 37.79 9.38 20.28
CA PRO A 148 38.00 10.81 20.05
C PRO A 148 38.38 11.19 18.60
N ARG A 149 38.64 10.21 17.72
CA ARG A 149 38.88 10.43 16.28
C ARG A 149 37.58 10.71 15.54
#